data_AF-A0A1Y1YML3-F1
#
_entry.id   AF-A0A1Y1YML3-F1
#
_cell.length_a   1.000
_cell.length_b   1.000
_cell.length_c   1.000
_cell.angle_alpha   90.00
_cell.angle_beta   90.00
_cell.angle_gamma   90.00
#
_symmetry.space_group_name_H-M   'P 1'
#
loop_
_entity.id
_entity.type
_entity.pdbx_description
1 polymer ?
#
loop_
_entity_poly.entity_id
_entity_poly.type
_entity_poly.pdbx_seq_one_letter_code
_entity_poly.pdbx_strand_id
1 'polypeptide(L)'
;MRIGRANPAILDSVVVPVDEGTFPLNQLAQVVVKDPQNLIVNVYDSETLSAVDKAIRIAGLNLNPVIDNKIIRVPIPKLNKEFRENLIKMAGKTSEKAKMSVRNVRQDALKQVKKEKSNGASEDDIKKLEKKVQAIVDKVSKEIEDIHKAKSNEIMKS
;
A
#
# COMPACT_ATOMS: atom_id res chain seq x y z
N MET A 1 2.81 -1.98 -6.63
CA MET A 1 1.46 -1.67 -7.14
C MET A 1 1.57 -0.82 -8.39
N ARG A 2 1.11 -1.29 -9.56
CA ARG A 2 0.81 -0.41 -10.69
C ARG A 2 -0.67 -0.05 -10.66
N ILE A 3 -1.02 1.22 -10.74
CA ILE A 3 -2.40 1.69 -10.57
C ILE A 3 -2.97 1.95 -11.97
N GLY A 4 -4.12 1.36 -12.29
CA GLY A 4 -4.79 1.53 -13.59
C GLY A 4 -4.70 0.35 -14.55
N ARG A 5 -4.02 -0.73 -14.17
CA ARG A 5 -4.12 -2.04 -14.83
C ARG A 5 -4.67 -3.06 -13.85
N ALA A 6 -5.45 -4.00 -14.36
CA ALA A 6 -5.85 -5.22 -13.67
C ALA A 6 -4.64 -5.87 -13.00
N ASN A 7 -4.62 -5.78 -11.68
CA ASN A 7 -3.59 -6.37 -10.83
C ASN A 7 -4.29 -7.22 -9.76
N PRO A 8 -3.98 -8.52 -9.66
CA PRO A 8 -4.55 -9.40 -8.65
C PRO A 8 -4.33 -8.88 -7.22
N ALA A 9 -3.20 -8.21 -6.97
CA ALA A 9 -2.84 -7.68 -5.66
C ALA A 9 -3.80 -6.60 -5.11
N ILE A 10 -4.71 -6.07 -5.94
CA ILE A 10 -5.77 -5.16 -5.48
C ILE A 10 -6.77 -5.90 -4.58
N LEU A 11 -6.95 -7.21 -4.80
CA LEU A 11 -7.90 -8.03 -4.05
C LEU A 11 -7.25 -8.80 -2.88
N ASP A 12 -5.94 -8.65 -2.65
CA ASP A 12 -5.23 -9.33 -1.54
C ASP A 12 -5.70 -8.87 -0.16
N SER A 13 -6.21 -7.64 -0.04
CA SER A 13 -6.75 -7.11 1.22
C SER A 13 -8.20 -7.52 1.48
N VAL A 14 -8.84 -8.26 0.57
CA VAL A 14 -10.23 -8.68 0.71
C VAL A 14 -10.30 -9.90 1.62
N VAL A 15 -11.05 -9.77 2.72
CA VAL A 15 -11.37 -10.86 3.64
C VAL A 15 -12.82 -11.24 3.43
N VAL A 16 -13.06 -12.54 3.27
CA VAL A 16 -14.37 -13.10 3.01
C VAL A 16 -14.86 -13.80 4.29
N PRO A 17 -15.97 -13.33 4.88
CA PRO A 17 -16.64 -14.06 5.95
C PRO A 17 -17.45 -15.22 5.36
N VAL A 18 -17.19 -16.44 5.85
CA VAL A 18 -17.96 -17.66 5.61
C VAL A 18 -18.42 -18.22 6.96
N ASP A 19 -19.30 -19.23 6.96
CA ASP A 19 -19.88 -19.77 8.20
C ASP A 19 -18.82 -20.39 9.14
N GLU A 20 -17.71 -20.86 8.57
CA GLU A 20 -16.59 -21.48 9.28
C GLU A 20 -15.59 -20.45 9.85
N GLY A 21 -15.71 -19.18 9.48
CA GLY A 21 -14.79 -18.11 9.91
C GLY A 21 -14.49 -17.08 8.81
N THR A 22 -13.45 -16.27 9.01
CA THR A 22 -13.01 -15.28 8.03
C THR A 22 -11.72 -15.73 7.36
N PHE A 23 -11.74 -15.84 6.03
CA PHE A 23 -10.58 -16.25 5.24
C PHE A 23 -10.22 -15.18 4.21
N PRO A 24 -8.92 -15.01 3.89
CA PRO A 24 -8.50 -14.14 2.80
C PRO A 24 -8.96 -14.70 1.45
N LEU A 25 -9.29 -13.81 0.51
CA LEU A 25 -9.84 -14.18 -0.79
C LEU A 25 -8.94 -15.16 -1.58
N ASN A 26 -7.62 -15.02 -1.45
CA ASN A 26 -6.63 -15.86 -2.14
C ASN A 26 -6.70 -17.36 -1.76
N GLN A 27 -7.29 -17.70 -0.61
CA GLN A 27 -7.49 -19.08 -0.18
C GLN A 27 -8.79 -19.68 -0.74
N LEU A 28 -9.80 -18.84 -0.98
CA LEU A 28 -11.12 -19.27 -1.46
C LEU A 28 -11.27 -19.15 -2.98
N ALA A 29 -10.42 -18.36 -3.63
CA ALA A 29 -10.48 -18.10 -5.06
C ALA A 29 -9.12 -17.82 -5.71
N GLN A 30 -9.01 -18.16 -6.99
CA GLN A 30 -7.90 -17.79 -7.85
C GLN A 30 -8.21 -16.50 -8.62
N VAL A 31 -7.35 -15.50 -8.49
CA VAL A 31 -7.48 -14.22 -9.22
C VAL A 31 -6.60 -14.21 -10.46
N VAL A 32 -7.21 -14.00 -11.63
CA VAL A 32 -6.56 -14.00 -12.94
C VAL A 32 -6.84 -12.68 -13.66
N VAL A 33 -5.83 -12.16 -14.37
CA VAL A 33 -5.99 -10.98 -15.22
C VAL A 33 -6.49 -11.43 -16.60
N LYS A 34 -7.72 -11.04 -16.98
CA LYS A 34 -8.23 -11.29 -18.34
C LYS A 34 -7.77 -10.21 -19.29
N ASP A 35 -8.07 -8.96 -18.93
CA ASP A 35 -7.77 -7.76 -19.72
C ASP A 35 -7.15 -6.71 -18.80
N PRO A 36 -6.48 -5.67 -19.33
CA PRO A 36 -5.97 -4.56 -18.53
C PRO A 36 -7.02 -3.86 -17.67
N GLN A 37 -8.31 -4.09 -17.92
CA GLN A 37 -9.43 -3.50 -17.19
C GLN A 37 -10.35 -4.53 -16.54
N ASN A 38 -10.09 -5.83 -16.68
CA ASN A 38 -10.96 -6.88 -16.16
C ASN A 38 -10.14 -7.92 -15.39
N LEU A 39 -10.47 -8.09 -14.11
CA LEU A 39 -10.03 -9.25 -13.33
C LEU A 39 -11.12 -10.32 -13.37
N ILE A 40 -10.69 -11.58 -13.40
CA ILE A 40 -11.53 -12.75 -13.18
C ILE A 40 -11.13 -13.35 -11.84
N VAL A 41 -12.11 -13.62 -11.00
CA VAL A 41 -11.95 -14.34 -9.74
C VAL A 41 -12.67 -15.68 -9.89
N ASN A 42 -11.90 -16.76 -9.95
CA ASN A 42 -12.40 -18.13 -10.02
C ASN A 42 -12.52 -18.67 -8.60
N VAL A 43 -13.75 -18.79 -8.10
CA VAL A 43 -13.99 -19.31 -6.75
C VAL A 43 -13.94 -20.84 -6.79
N TYR A 44 -13.25 -21.47 -5.84
CA TYR A 44 -13.13 -22.93 -5.80
C TYR A 44 -14.45 -23.62 -5.46
N ASP A 45 -15.21 -23.01 -4.54
CA ASP A 45 -16.50 -23.49 -4.10
C ASP A 45 -17.64 -22.54 -4.50
N SER A 46 -18.69 -23.10 -5.09
CA SER A 46 -19.84 -22.34 -5.56
C SER A 46 -20.71 -21.81 -4.41
N GLU A 47 -20.67 -22.43 -3.23
CA GLU A 47 -21.41 -21.97 -2.05
C GLU A 47 -20.84 -20.65 -1.50
N THR A 48 -19.52 -20.49 -1.57
CA THR A 48 -18.81 -19.26 -1.13
C THR A 48 -18.88 -18.11 -2.14
N LEU A 49 -19.41 -18.34 -3.35
CA LEU A 49 -19.42 -17.37 -4.44
C LEU A 49 -20.18 -16.07 -4.09
N SER A 50 -21.31 -16.20 -3.40
CA SER A 50 -22.10 -15.04 -2.93
C SER A 50 -21.38 -14.26 -1.82
N ALA A 51 -20.67 -14.97 -0.93
CA ALA A 51 -19.88 -14.34 0.12
C ALA A 51 -18.69 -13.57 -0.46
N VAL A 52 -18.02 -14.13 -1.47
CA VAL A 52 -16.91 -13.49 -2.19
C VAL A 52 -17.38 -12.22 -2.92
N ASP A 53 -18.50 -12.26 -3.66
CA ASP A 53 -19.04 -11.08 -4.35
C ASP A 53 -19.33 -9.94 -3.36
N LYS A 54 -19.97 -10.26 -2.23
CA LYS A 54 -20.25 -9.28 -1.17
C LYS A 54 -18.97 -8.74 -0.55
N ALA A 55 -17.99 -9.59 -0.25
CA ALA A 55 -16.72 -9.17 0.33
C ALA A 55 -15.97 -8.19 -0.58
N ILE A 56 -15.95 -8.44 -1.90
CA ILE A 56 -15.31 -7.54 -2.87
C ILE A 56 -16.03 -6.17 -2.92
N ARG A 57 -17.36 -6.14 -2.84
CA ARG A 57 -18.14 -4.89 -2.77
C ARG A 57 -17.86 -4.10 -1.49
N ILE A 58 -17.79 -4.80 -0.35
CA ILE A 58 -17.66 -4.18 0.97
C ILE A 58 -16.21 -3.80 1.28
N ALA A 59 -15.22 -4.36 0.58
CA ALA A 59 -13.79 -4.07 0.76
C ALA A 59 -13.39 -2.59 0.53
N GLY A 60 -14.33 -1.73 0.14
CA GLY A 60 -14.08 -0.28 -0.03
C GLY A 60 -13.20 0.04 -1.24
N LEU A 61 -13.02 -0.91 -2.15
CA LEU A 61 -12.23 -0.76 -3.37
C LEU A 61 -13.00 -0.02 -4.48
N ASN A 62 -14.28 0.29 -4.24
CA ASN A 62 -15.20 0.91 -5.21
C ASN A 62 -15.28 0.13 -6.54
N LEU A 63 -15.21 -1.20 -6.44
CA LEU A 63 -15.32 -2.14 -7.55
C LEU A 63 -16.74 -2.70 -7.60
N ASN A 64 -17.27 -2.91 -8.80
CA ASN A 64 -18.58 -3.50 -9.00
C ASN A 64 -18.44 -4.90 -9.63
N PRO A 65 -18.25 -5.96 -8.83
CA PRO A 65 -18.14 -7.32 -9.35
C PRO A 65 -19.43 -7.75 -10.06
N VAL A 66 -19.31 -8.63 -11.04
CA VAL A 66 -20.41 -9.22 -11.80
C VAL A 66 -20.20 -10.73 -11.82
N ILE A 67 -21.17 -11.47 -11.28
CA ILE A 67 -21.16 -12.93 -11.31
C ILE A 67 -21.52 -13.40 -12.73
N ASP A 68 -20.70 -14.30 -13.27
CA ASP A 68 -20.86 -14.94 -14.57
C ASP A 68 -20.69 -16.45 -14.39
N ASN A 69 -21.80 -17.15 -14.14
CA ASN A 69 -21.85 -18.57 -13.76
C ASN A 69 -20.98 -18.89 -12.52
N LYS A 70 -19.79 -19.49 -12.72
CA LYS A 70 -18.84 -19.89 -11.67
C LYS A 70 -17.68 -18.91 -11.46
N ILE A 71 -17.65 -17.82 -12.22
CA ILE A 71 -16.57 -16.83 -12.17
C ILE A 71 -17.13 -15.46 -11.78
N ILE A 72 -16.35 -14.69 -11.02
CA ILE A 72 -16.69 -13.31 -10.68
C ILE A 72 -15.81 -12.39 -11.51
N ARG A 73 -16.44 -11.60 -12.39
CA ARG A 73 -15.76 -10.60 -13.20
C ARG A 73 -15.72 -9.28 -12.45
N VAL A 74 -14.53 -8.76 -12.20
CA VAL A 74 -14.33 -7.49 -11.52
C VAL A 74 -13.83 -6.46 -12.53
N PRO A 75 -14.72 -5.64 -13.12
CA PRO A 75 -14.32 -4.54 -13.97
C PRO A 75 -13.61 -3.49 -13.13
N ILE A 76 -12.39 -3.14 -13.53
CA ILE A 76 -11.65 -2.04 -12.94
C ILE A 76 -12.07 -0.76 -13.68
N PRO A 77 -12.76 0.18 -13.00
CA PRO A 77 -13.15 1.43 -13.63
C PRO A 77 -11.91 2.14 -14.17
N LYS A 78 -12.05 2.76 -15.35
CA LYS A 78 -11.01 3.64 -15.90
C LYS A 78 -10.66 4.67 -14.84
N LEU A 79 -9.37 4.93 -14.68
CA LEU A 79 -8.86 6.01 -13.84
C LEU A 79 -9.42 7.35 -14.35
N ASN A 80 -10.61 7.75 -13.92
CA ASN A 80 -11.13 9.11 -14.15
C ASN A 80 -10.19 10.10 -13.44
N LYS A 81 -10.09 11.33 -13.97
CA LYS A 81 -9.20 12.37 -13.42
C LYS A 81 -9.37 12.53 -11.90
N GLU A 82 -10.60 12.53 -11.40
CA GLU A 82 -10.90 12.61 -9.97
C GLU A 82 -10.34 11.44 -9.14
N PHE A 83 -10.38 10.21 -9.67
CA PHE A 83 -9.83 9.05 -8.97
C PHE A 83 -8.30 9.09 -8.94
N ARG A 84 -7.67 9.55 -10.04
CA ARG A 84 -6.21 9.80 -10.08
C ARG A 84 -5.80 10.86 -9.06
N GLU A 85 -6.55 11.95 -8.98
CA GLU A 85 -6.29 13.02 -8.00
C GLU A 85 -6.45 12.52 -6.57
N ASN A 86 -7.47 11.71 -6.28
CA ASN A 86 -7.63 11.11 -4.96
C ASN A 86 -6.50 10.14 -4.60
N LEU A 87 -6.01 9.35 -5.56
CA LEU A 87 -4.85 8.47 -5.37
C LEU A 87 -3.55 9.25 -5.15
N ILE A 88 -3.34 10.35 -5.87
CA ILE A 88 -2.19 11.25 -5.66
C ILE A 88 -2.27 11.89 -4.27
N LYS A 89 -3.45 12.36 -3.85
CA LYS A 89 -3.68 12.91 -2.49
C LYS A 89 -3.37 11.87 -1.42
N MET A 90 -3.82 10.63 -1.61
CA MET A 90 -3.58 9.54 -0.66
C MET A 90 -2.10 9.15 -0.61
N ALA A 91 -1.42 9.07 -1.75
CA ALA A 91 0.03 8.87 -1.82
C ALA A 91 0.80 10.01 -1.12
N GLY A 92 0.35 11.26 -1.28
CA GLY A 92 0.88 12.42 -0.56
C GLY A 92 0.74 12.29 0.96
N LYS A 93 -0.44 11.91 1.45
CA LYS A 93 -0.66 11.65 2.89
C LYS A 93 0.26 10.57 3.44
N THR A 94 0.44 9.47 2.71
CA THR A 94 1.34 8.39 3.11
C THR A 94 2.81 8.83 3.14
N SER A 95 3.24 9.60 2.14
CA SER A 95 4.58 10.18 2.08
C SER A 95 4.83 11.11 3.28
N GLU A 96 3.88 11.99 3.59
CA GLU A 96 3.99 12.90 4.73
C GLU A 96 4.08 12.13 6.06
N LYS A 97 3.24 11.09 6.22
CA LYS A 97 3.30 10.21 7.40
C LYS A 97 4.67 9.54 7.54
N ALA A 98 5.24 9.05 6.44
CA ALA A 98 6.58 8.48 6.43
C ALA A 98 7.66 9.51 6.82
N LYS A 99 7.59 10.74 6.28
CA LYS A 99 8.50 11.83 6.66
C LYS A 99 8.40 12.20 8.14
N MET A 100 7.18 12.22 8.70
CA MET A 100 6.99 12.44 10.14
C MET A 100 7.64 11.33 10.98
N SER A 101 7.46 10.06 10.59
CA SER A 101 8.11 8.93 11.26
C SER A 101 9.63 9.04 11.23
N VAL A 102 10.22 9.43 10.08
CA VAL A 102 11.67 9.68 9.97
C VAL A 102 12.12 10.80 10.91
N ARG A 103 11.34 11.89 11.02
CA ARG A 103 11.65 12.99 11.96
C ARG A 103 11.63 12.52 13.42
N ASN A 104 10.65 11.69 13.79
CA ASN A 104 10.57 11.15 15.16
C ASN A 104 11.77 10.25 15.46
N VAL A 105 12.11 9.32 14.56
CA VAL A 105 13.29 8.44 14.73
C VAL A 105 14.57 9.27 14.84
N ARG A 106 14.72 10.35 14.05
CA ARG A 106 15.87 11.27 14.19
C ARG A 106 15.93 11.91 15.57
N GLN A 107 14.80 12.40 16.09
CA GLN A 107 14.76 13.00 17.42
C GLN A 107 15.17 12.00 18.50
N ASP A 108 14.70 10.76 18.41
CA ASP A 108 15.04 9.72 19.38
C ASP A 108 16.50 9.27 19.27
N ALA A 109 17.03 9.17 18.05
CA ALA A 109 18.46 8.94 17.82
C ALA A 109 19.32 10.07 18.42
N LEU A 110 18.94 11.34 18.23
CA LEU A 110 19.64 12.48 18.83
C LEU A 110 19.56 12.49 20.36
N LYS A 111 18.44 12.06 20.95
CA LYS A 111 18.33 11.89 22.41
C LYS A 111 19.30 10.80 22.91
N GLN A 112 19.43 9.69 22.19
CA GLN A 112 20.39 8.64 22.53
C GLN A 112 21.84 9.15 22.45
N VAL A 113 22.18 9.89 21.39
CA VAL A 113 23.51 10.51 21.24
C VAL A 113 23.80 11.48 22.40
N LYS A 114 22.81 12.26 22.84
CA LYS A 114 22.95 13.13 24.03
C LYS A 114 23.14 12.34 25.33
N LYS A 115 22.49 11.18 25.49
CA LYS A 115 22.72 10.30 26.65
C LYS A 115 24.13 9.73 26.66
N GLU A 116 24.63 9.28 25.51
CA GLU A 116 26.02 8.80 25.36
C GLU A 116 27.02 9.92 25.69
N LYS A 117 26.72 11.18 25.37
CA LYS A 117 27.50 12.33 25.82
C LYS A 117 27.59 12.42 27.34
N SER A 118 26.46 12.25 28.03
CA SER A 118 26.42 12.25 29.50
C SER A 118 27.12 11.04 30.13
N ASN A 119 27.21 9.91 29.41
CA ASN A 119 27.90 8.69 29.85
C ASN A 119 29.43 8.75 29.66
N GLY A 120 29.98 9.87 29.16
CA GLY A 120 31.42 10.08 29.04
C GLY A 120 32.01 9.76 27.66
N ALA A 121 31.18 9.63 26.61
CA ALA A 121 31.67 9.48 25.25
C ALA A 121 32.46 10.72 24.77
N SER A 122 33.48 10.51 23.95
CA SER A 122 34.32 11.57 23.38
C SER A 122 33.51 12.51 22.48
N GLU A 123 33.82 13.82 22.50
CA GLU A 123 33.16 14.81 21.64
C GLU A 123 33.33 14.52 20.15
N ASP A 124 34.44 13.89 19.76
CA ASP A 124 34.69 13.50 18.37
C ASP A 124 33.78 12.36 17.90
N ASP A 125 33.52 11.39 18.78
CA ASP A 125 32.62 10.27 18.46
C ASP A 125 31.17 10.71 18.40
N ILE A 126 30.77 11.65 19.26
CA ILE A 126 29.45 12.26 19.22
C ILE A 126 29.23 13.02 17.91
N LYS A 127 30.19 13.86 17.50
CA LYS A 127 30.12 14.58 16.22
C LYS A 127 30.02 13.62 15.03
N LYS A 128 30.74 12.49 15.07
CA LYS A 128 30.64 11.45 14.03
C LYS A 128 29.27 10.79 14.03
N LEU A 129 28.71 10.47 15.20
CA LEU A 129 27.38 9.87 15.33
C LEU A 129 26.28 10.82 14.84
N GLU A 130 26.32 12.10 15.23
CA GLU A 130 25.37 13.11 14.74
C GLU A 130 25.41 13.25 13.21
N LYS A 131 26.62 13.31 12.62
CA LYS A 131 26.79 13.34 11.16
C LYS A 131 26.23 12.09 10.49
N LYS A 132 26.46 10.89 11.06
CA LYS A 132 25.91 9.64 10.52
C LYS A 132 24.39 9.61 10.58
N VAL A 133 23.80 10.00 11.71
CA VAL A 133 22.35 10.08 11.89
C VAL A 133 21.75 11.04 10.85
N GLN A 134 22.35 12.22 10.67
CA GLN A 134 21.88 13.20 9.70
C GLN A 134 21.99 12.66 8.26
N ALA A 135 23.12 12.05 7.89
CA ALA A 135 23.30 11.47 6.56
C ALA A 135 22.28 10.35 6.23
N ILE A 136 21.96 9.49 7.21
CA ILE A 136 20.95 8.45 7.05
C ILE A 136 19.57 9.07 6.85
N VAL A 137 19.21 10.07 7.67
CA VAL A 137 17.93 10.78 7.55
C VAL A 137 17.78 11.47 6.20
N ASP A 138 18.83 12.16 5.74
CA ASP A 138 18.82 12.87 4.46
C ASP A 138 18.64 11.88 3.30
N LYS A 139 19.35 10.73 3.35
CA LYS A 139 19.21 9.66 2.37
C LYS A 139 17.78 9.11 2.32
N VAL A 140 17.22 8.73 3.47
CA VAL A 140 15.86 8.15 3.55
C VAL A 140 14.81 9.19 3.15
N SER A 141 14.98 10.45 3.53
CA SER A 141 14.06 11.54 3.14
C SER A 141 14.02 11.71 1.62
N LYS A 142 15.18 11.64 0.97
CA LYS A 142 15.30 11.70 -0.49
C LYS A 142 14.68 10.47 -1.16
N GLU A 143 14.91 9.27 -0.63
CA GLU A 143 14.28 8.04 -1.14
C GLU A 143 12.75 8.11 -1.06
N ILE A 144 12.18 8.64 0.04
CA ILE A 144 10.73 8.85 0.19
C ILE A 144 10.20 9.81 -0.88
N GLU A 145 10.92 10.90 -1.16
CA GLU A 145 10.53 11.86 -2.22
C GLU A 145 10.61 11.26 -3.62
N ASP A 146 11.67 10.52 -3.92
CA ASP A 146 11.84 9.87 -5.21
C ASP A 146 10.75 8.81 -5.46
N ILE A 147 10.41 8.02 -4.44
CA ILE A 147 9.32 7.04 -4.51
C ILE A 147 7.98 7.75 -4.72
N HIS A 148 7.69 8.82 -3.96
CA HIS A 148 6.45 9.58 -4.10
C HIS A 148 6.31 10.20 -5.49
N LYS A 149 7.39 10.77 -6.02
CA LYS A 149 7.44 11.37 -7.35
C LYS A 149 7.29 10.34 -8.45
N ALA A 150 7.98 9.20 -8.34
CA ALA A 150 7.82 8.07 -9.27
C ALA A 150 6.37 7.57 -9.27
N LYS A 151 5.78 7.39 -8.09
CA LYS A 151 4.40 6.90 -7.93
C LYS A 151 3.37 7.89 -8.50
N SER A 152 3.55 9.19 -8.25
CA SER A 152 2.67 10.24 -8.76
C SER A 152 2.74 10.36 -10.27
N ASN A 153 3.95 10.29 -10.85
CA ASN A 153 4.15 10.30 -12.30
C ASN A 153 3.54 9.06 -12.97
N GLU A 154 3.65 7.90 -12.32
CA GLU A 154 3.02 6.67 -12.81
C GLU A 154 1.49 6.79 -12.82
N ILE A 155 0.87 7.33 -11.75
CA ILE A 155 -0.58 7.56 -11.68
C ILE A 155 -1.05 8.57 -12.74
N MET A 156 -0.22 9.56 -13.08
CA MET A 156 -0.57 10.58 -14.06
C MET A 156 -0.43 10.09 -15.50
N LYS A 157 0.57 9.24 -15.80
CA LYS A 157 0.86 8.71 -17.15
C LYS A 157 0.09 7.43 -17.52
N SER A 158 -0.35 6.65 -16.53
CA SER A 158 -1.24 5.48 -16.73
C SER A 158 -2.68 5.94 -16.93
#